data_AF-A0A412NLU2-F1
#
_entry.id   AF-A0A412NLU2-F1
#
_cell.length_a   1.000
_cell.length_b   1.000
_cell.length_c   1.000
_cell.angle_alpha   90.00
_cell.angle_beta   90.00
_cell.angle_gamma   90.00
#
_symmetry.space_group_name_H-M   'P 1'
#
loop_
_entity.id
_entity.type
_entity.pdbx_description
1 polymer ?
#
loop_
_entity_poly.entity_id
_entity_poly.type
_entity_poly.pdbx_seq_one_letter_code
_entity_poly.pdbx_strand_id
1 'polypeptide(L)'
;MRENMNTIVEMDHVTKTYRRKIKSGKGIFKSSKFETKEAIKDISFQIKEGEMVGIVGLNGAGKSTLIKSMLGILSPDSWEAKMFGRDSFQFRKKNAEYIGANFGQKSSLVWDLPFIYSLELNKKIYRVSDERYEEIIEELEQFLQIGELLNDRHLPCRDPGSRQCADSDRSGELLSDSLHAGRGQQRDFAVYSRCLCHIGGH
;
A
#
# COMPACT_ATOMS: atom_id res chain seq x y z
N MET A 1 33.96 -9.88 -6.32
CA MET A 1 32.93 -8.86 -6.52
C MET A 1 31.74 -9.26 -5.66
N ARG A 2 31.57 -8.59 -4.51
CA ARG A 2 30.46 -8.78 -3.57
C ARG A 2 29.52 -7.59 -3.74
N GLU A 3 28.64 -7.63 -4.72
CA GLU A 3 27.60 -6.61 -4.86
C GLU A 3 26.26 -7.21 -4.41
N ASN A 4 25.57 -6.43 -3.57
CA ASN A 4 24.14 -6.47 -3.28
C ASN A 4 23.58 -7.58 -2.38
N MET A 5 24.03 -7.63 -1.12
CA MET A 5 23.30 -8.37 -0.08
C MET A 5 22.11 -7.60 0.56
N ASN A 6 21.87 -6.32 0.20
CA ASN A 6 20.84 -5.50 0.84
C ASN A 6 19.89 -4.77 -0.12
N THR A 7 19.86 -5.07 -1.42
CA THR A 7 18.91 -4.41 -2.35
C THR A 7 17.56 -5.13 -2.33
N ILE A 8 16.50 -4.42 -1.94
CA ILE A 8 15.14 -4.97 -1.79
C ILE A 8 14.24 -4.62 -2.99
N VAL A 9 14.50 -3.51 -3.67
CA VAL A 9 13.81 -3.11 -4.91
C VAL A 9 14.86 -2.75 -5.95
N GLU A 10 14.69 -3.28 -7.14
CA GLU A 10 15.51 -2.93 -8.30
C GLU A 10 14.58 -2.66 -9.48
N MET A 11 14.68 -1.45 -10.02
CA MET A 11 14.00 -1.04 -11.23
C MET A 11 15.09 -0.76 -12.24
N ASP A 12 15.06 -1.46 -13.37
CA ASP A 12 16.00 -1.25 -14.46
C ASP A 12 15.23 -0.88 -15.73
N HIS A 13 15.43 0.35 -16.22
CA HIS A 13 14.85 0.90 -17.44
C HIS A 13 13.33 0.73 -17.57
N VAL A 14 12.61 0.74 -16.43
CA VAL A 14 11.18 0.37 -16.40
C VAL A 14 10.36 1.40 -17.18
N THR A 15 9.48 0.93 -18.07
CA THR A 15 8.53 1.78 -18.79
C THR A 15 7.09 1.32 -18.61
N LYS A 16 6.16 2.26 -18.75
CA LYS A 16 4.72 1.97 -18.78
C LYS A 16 3.97 3.00 -19.59
N THR A 17 3.14 2.52 -20.50
CA THR A 17 2.28 3.29 -21.38
C THR A 17 0.82 2.86 -21.24
N TYR A 18 -0.09 3.81 -21.49
CA TYR A 18 -1.52 3.53 -21.53
C TYR A 18 -2.11 4.13 -22.79
N ARG A 19 -2.86 3.31 -23.52
CA ARG A 19 -3.64 3.77 -24.67
C ARG A 19 -5.01 4.23 -24.20
N ARG A 20 -5.35 5.49 -24.45
CA ARG A 20 -6.65 6.07 -24.11
C ARG A 20 -7.39 6.53 -25.36
N LYS A 21 -8.69 6.28 -25.39
CA LYS A 21 -9.57 6.73 -26.46
C LYS A 21 -9.99 8.17 -26.16
N ILE A 22 -9.66 9.08 -27.06
CA ILE A 22 -10.01 10.49 -26.97
C ILE A 22 -11.06 10.79 -28.03
N LYS A 23 -12.12 11.48 -27.61
CA LYS A 23 -13.17 11.95 -28.53
C LYS A 23 -12.75 13.31 -29.06
N SER A 24 -12.79 13.48 -30.37
CA SER A 24 -12.48 14.74 -31.04
C SER A 24 -13.62 15.12 -31.97
N GLY A 25 -14.02 16.40 -31.97
CA GLY A 25 -15.16 16.93 -32.73
C GLY A 25 -16.44 17.15 -31.92
N LYS A 26 -17.36 17.97 -32.45
CA LYS A 26 -18.68 18.28 -31.88
C LYS A 26 -19.80 17.72 -32.75
N GLY A 27 -20.92 17.32 -32.14
CA GLY A 27 -22.10 16.82 -32.85
C GLY A 27 -21.88 15.50 -33.59
N ILE A 28 -22.34 15.45 -34.85
CA ILE A 28 -22.32 14.27 -35.73
C ILE A 28 -20.90 13.94 -36.22
N PHE A 29 -19.96 14.90 -36.16
CA PHE A 29 -18.56 14.74 -36.54
C PHE A 29 -17.67 14.19 -35.40
N LYS A 30 -18.23 13.41 -34.48
CA LYS A 30 -17.46 12.77 -33.40
C LYS A 30 -16.58 11.66 -33.99
N SER A 31 -15.27 11.92 -34.04
CA SER A 31 -14.26 10.90 -34.30
C SER A 31 -13.65 10.44 -32.98
N SER A 32 -13.21 9.18 -32.94
CA SER A 32 -12.38 8.71 -31.84
C SER A 32 -10.97 8.47 -32.30
N LYS A 33 -10.01 9.12 -31.65
CA LYS A 33 -8.58 8.85 -31.81
C LYS A 33 -8.07 8.11 -30.59
N PHE A 34 -7.02 7.34 -30.77
CA PHE A 34 -6.30 6.75 -29.64
C PHE A 34 -5.03 7.55 -29.41
N GLU A 35 -4.80 7.96 -28.18
CA GLU A 35 -3.56 8.58 -27.73
C GLU A 35 -2.83 7.61 -26.81
N THR A 36 -1.51 7.53 -26.94
CA THR A 36 -0.64 6.79 -26.03
C THR A 36 -0.06 7.77 -25.03
N LYS A 37 -0.32 7.53 -23.74
CA LYS A 37 0.25 8.29 -22.63
C LYS A 37 1.30 7.45 -21.91
N GLU A 38 2.53 7.95 -21.87
CA GLU A 38 3.59 7.39 -21.04
C GLU A 38 3.34 7.75 -19.57
N ALA A 39 3.16 6.74 -18.74
CA ALA A 39 3.01 6.89 -17.30
C ALA A 39 4.32 6.65 -16.54
N ILE A 40 5.23 5.82 -17.06
CA ILE A 40 6.60 5.67 -16.57
C ILE A 40 7.52 5.78 -17.79
N LYS A 41 8.49 6.69 -17.71
CA LYS A 41 9.45 6.98 -18.78
C LYS A 41 10.84 6.54 -18.34
N ASP A 42 11.18 5.31 -18.65
CA ASP A 42 12.54 4.78 -18.53
C ASP A 42 13.21 5.09 -17.18
N ILE A 43 12.68 4.48 -16.12
CA ILE A 43 13.14 4.73 -14.75
C ILE A 43 14.03 3.59 -14.28
N SER A 44 15.24 3.94 -13.83
CA SER A 44 16.18 3.03 -13.17
C SER A 44 16.54 3.52 -11.78
N PHE A 45 16.37 2.69 -10.76
CA PHE A 45 16.83 2.93 -9.39
C PHE A 45 16.87 1.65 -8.58
N GLN A 46 17.57 1.69 -7.44
CA GLN A 46 17.59 0.62 -6.46
C GLN A 46 17.21 1.18 -5.08
N ILE A 47 16.48 0.41 -4.29
CA ILE A 47 16.19 0.70 -2.88
C ILE A 47 16.81 -0.39 -2.03
N LYS A 48 17.55 0.02 -1.00
CA LYS A 48 18.17 -0.88 -0.04
C LYS A 48 17.25 -1.14 1.16
N GLU A 49 17.48 -2.26 1.82
CA GLU A 49 16.82 -2.61 3.08
C GLU A 49 17.03 -1.48 4.11
N GLY A 50 15.95 -1.09 4.79
CA GLY A 50 15.94 0.01 5.75
C GLY A 50 15.94 1.41 5.14
N GLU A 51 15.99 1.55 3.81
CA GLU A 51 15.95 2.85 3.15
C GLU A 51 14.53 3.42 3.06
N MET A 52 14.37 4.68 3.45
CA MET A 52 13.10 5.41 3.34
C MET A 52 13.10 6.27 2.08
N VAL A 53 12.17 5.98 1.16
CA VAL A 53 12.06 6.68 -0.13
C VAL A 53 10.71 7.36 -0.29
N GLY A 54 10.73 8.65 -0.62
CA GLY A 54 9.54 9.43 -0.95
C GLY A 54 9.38 9.66 -2.46
N ILE A 55 8.24 9.28 -3.04
CA ILE A 55 7.93 9.54 -4.45
C ILE A 55 7.08 10.82 -4.55
N VAL A 56 7.67 11.88 -5.09
CA VAL A 56 7.04 13.20 -5.24
C VAL A 56 6.81 13.57 -6.71
N GLY A 57 5.81 14.42 -6.98
CA GLY A 57 5.48 14.87 -8.32
C GLY A 57 4.01 15.29 -8.47
N LEU A 58 3.66 15.90 -9.61
CA LEU A 58 2.31 16.39 -9.87
C LEU A 58 1.27 15.25 -9.99
N ASN A 59 -0.01 15.61 -9.89
CA ASN A 59 -1.10 14.68 -10.15
C ASN A 59 -1.05 14.20 -11.61
N GLY A 60 -1.10 12.87 -11.78
CA GLY A 60 -0.99 12.25 -13.10
C GLY A 60 0.43 12.12 -13.67
N ALA A 61 1.47 12.39 -12.86
CA ALA A 61 2.88 12.20 -13.24
C ALA A 61 3.33 10.73 -13.29
N GLY A 62 2.52 9.78 -12.83
CA GLY A 62 2.85 8.35 -12.88
C GLY A 62 3.24 7.70 -11.55
N LYS A 63 3.28 8.44 -10.45
CA LYS A 63 3.66 7.93 -9.11
C LYS A 63 2.95 6.63 -8.70
N SER A 64 1.61 6.62 -8.78
CA SER A 64 0.83 5.43 -8.44
C SER A 64 1.06 4.28 -9.44
N THR A 65 1.36 4.59 -10.70
CA THR A 65 1.74 3.58 -11.70
C THR A 65 3.09 2.97 -11.35
N LEU A 66 4.06 3.79 -10.93
CA LEU A 66 5.37 3.33 -10.47
C LEU A 66 5.26 2.43 -9.24
N ILE A 67 4.53 2.88 -8.21
CA ILE A 67 4.28 2.08 -7.01
C ILE A 67 3.61 0.75 -7.36
N LYS A 68 2.58 0.76 -8.22
CA LYS A 68 1.89 -0.48 -8.63
C LYS A 68 2.79 -1.41 -9.45
N SER A 69 3.73 -0.87 -10.22
CA SER A 69 4.67 -1.67 -11.01
C SER A 69 5.74 -2.30 -10.12
N MET A 70 6.25 -1.53 -9.16
CA MET A 70 7.14 -2.01 -8.12
C MET A 70 6.48 -3.14 -7.32
N LEU A 71 5.25 -2.94 -6.83
CA LEU A 71 4.51 -3.91 -6.03
C LEU A 71 3.98 -5.14 -6.79
N GLY A 72 4.22 -5.24 -8.10
CA GLY A 72 3.70 -6.36 -8.91
C GLY A 72 2.19 -6.37 -9.11
N ILE A 73 1.49 -5.28 -8.77
CA ILE A 73 0.06 -5.09 -9.03
C ILE A 73 -0.17 -4.82 -10.53
N LEU A 74 0.78 -4.15 -11.17
CA LEU A 74 0.77 -3.82 -12.58
C LEU A 74 2.04 -4.37 -13.23
N SER A 75 1.91 -5.10 -14.34
CA SER A 75 3.09 -5.48 -15.13
C SER A 75 3.68 -4.24 -15.82
N PRO A 76 5.00 -4.03 -15.81
CA PRO A 76 5.64 -3.05 -16.69
C PRO A 76 5.48 -3.46 -18.17
N ASP A 77 5.68 -2.51 -19.09
CA ASP A 77 5.63 -2.79 -20.54
C ASP A 77 6.98 -3.30 -21.08
N SER A 78 8.08 -2.97 -20.41
CA SER A 78 9.43 -3.40 -20.77
C SER A 78 10.35 -3.43 -19.55
N TRP A 79 11.38 -4.28 -19.62
CA TRP A 79 12.47 -4.42 -18.65
C TRP A 79 12.10 -4.99 -17.29
N GLU A 80 13.11 -5.18 -16.43
CA GLU A 80 13.01 -5.96 -15.21
C GLU A 80 12.72 -5.04 -14.00
N ALA A 81 11.55 -5.25 -13.39
CA ALA A 81 11.25 -4.75 -12.05
C ALA A 81 11.39 -5.93 -11.09
N LYS A 82 12.25 -5.83 -10.08
CA LYS A 82 12.50 -6.87 -9.08
C LYS A 82 12.20 -6.38 -7.67
N MET A 83 11.65 -7.28 -6.87
CA MET A 83 11.53 -7.15 -5.42
C MET A 83 12.14 -8.38 -4.75
N PHE A 84 12.95 -8.17 -3.72
CA PHE A 84 13.64 -9.24 -2.97
C PHE A 84 14.41 -10.20 -3.90
N GLY A 85 15.07 -9.62 -4.92
CA GLY A 85 15.82 -10.36 -5.94
C GLY A 85 14.98 -11.16 -6.95
N ARG A 86 13.66 -10.97 -7.01
CA ARG A 86 12.73 -11.71 -7.88
C ARG A 86 11.87 -10.76 -8.70
N ASP A 87 11.44 -11.16 -9.89
CA ASP A 87 10.51 -10.36 -10.70
C ASP A 87 9.26 -9.95 -9.90
N SER A 88 8.91 -8.66 -9.97
CA SER A 88 7.85 -8.08 -9.15
C SER A 88 6.48 -8.64 -9.50
N PHE A 89 6.19 -8.87 -10.79
CA PHE A 89 4.87 -9.24 -11.29
C PHE A 89 4.65 -10.77 -11.31
N GLN A 90 5.64 -11.53 -11.78
CA GLN A 90 5.61 -13.00 -11.85
C GLN A 90 5.56 -13.61 -10.45
N PHE A 91 6.30 -13.05 -9.48
CA PHE A 91 6.33 -13.51 -8.10
C PHE A 91 5.46 -12.68 -7.16
N ARG A 92 4.49 -11.90 -7.68
CA ARG A 92 3.68 -10.96 -6.89
C ARG A 92 3.05 -11.55 -5.62
N LYS A 93 2.60 -12.81 -5.66
CA LYS A 93 2.01 -13.47 -4.48
C LYS A 93 3.03 -13.72 -3.38
N LYS A 94 4.24 -14.14 -3.77
CA LYS A 94 5.34 -14.43 -2.85
C LYS A 94 5.97 -13.13 -2.35
N ASN A 95 6.10 -12.13 -3.21
CA ASN A 95 6.61 -10.82 -2.82
C ASN A 95 5.66 -10.10 -1.87
N ALA A 96 4.33 -10.22 -2.08
CA ALA A 96 3.33 -9.65 -1.19
C ALA A 96 3.39 -10.20 0.25
N GLU A 97 4.04 -11.35 0.49
CA GLU A 97 4.24 -11.88 1.85
C GLU A 97 5.24 -11.05 2.66
N TYR A 98 6.09 -10.27 1.98
CA TYR A 98 7.16 -9.44 2.57
C TYR A 98 6.86 -7.94 2.51
N ILE A 99 5.69 -7.54 2.01
CA ILE A 99 5.35 -6.14 1.75
C ILE A 99 4.20 -5.73 2.67
N GLY A 100 4.43 -4.69 3.48
CA GLY A 100 3.36 -3.89 4.05
C GLY A 100 2.92 -2.81 3.05
N ALA A 101 1.64 -2.77 2.69
CA ALA A 101 1.13 -1.78 1.77
C ALA A 101 -0.09 -1.07 2.35
N ASN A 102 0.06 0.24 2.52
CA ASN A 102 -0.98 1.10 3.02
C ASN A 102 -1.33 2.18 1.98
N PHE A 103 -2.54 2.05 1.44
CA PHE A 103 -3.11 3.01 0.50
C PHE A 103 -4.20 3.79 1.22
N GLY A 104 -3.90 5.02 1.66
CA GLY A 104 -4.76 5.87 2.48
C GLY A 104 -6.09 6.33 1.84
N GLN A 105 -6.86 5.43 1.25
CA GLN A 105 -8.19 5.68 0.69
C GLN A 105 -9.30 4.82 1.33
N LYS A 106 -9.00 3.70 2.01
CA LYS A 106 -9.96 2.96 2.87
C LYS A 106 -9.22 2.14 3.94
N SER A 107 -9.67 2.23 5.18
CA SER A 107 -9.24 1.32 6.26
C SER A 107 -9.50 -0.14 5.88
N SER A 108 -8.54 -1.02 6.17
CA SER A 108 -8.69 -2.48 6.04
C SER A 108 -9.54 -3.10 7.15
N LEU A 109 -10.03 -2.29 8.09
CA LEU A 109 -10.99 -2.71 9.09
C LEU A 109 -12.37 -2.94 8.47
N VAL A 110 -13.12 -3.86 9.06
CA VAL A 110 -14.52 -4.07 8.71
C VAL A 110 -15.34 -3.06 9.49
N TRP A 111 -15.77 -2.02 8.79
CA TRP A 111 -16.46 -0.86 9.34
C TRP A 111 -17.73 -1.18 10.15
N ASP A 112 -18.38 -2.31 9.85
CA ASP A 112 -19.61 -2.74 10.53
C ASP A 112 -19.34 -3.68 11.73
N LEU A 113 -18.07 -3.93 12.07
CA LEU A 113 -17.68 -4.74 13.23
C LEU A 113 -17.05 -3.88 14.33
N PRO A 114 -17.24 -4.27 15.61
CA PRO A 114 -16.40 -3.82 16.70
C PRO A 114 -14.92 -3.94 16.39
N PHE A 115 -14.16 -2.98 16.89
CA PHE A 115 -12.74 -2.82 16.57
C PHE A 115 -11.95 -4.11 16.81
N ILE A 116 -12.11 -4.74 17.97
CA ILE A 116 -11.46 -6.01 18.32
C ILE A 116 -11.77 -7.14 17.34
N TYR A 117 -13.01 -7.25 16.85
CA TYR A 117 -13.38 -8.29 15.88
C TYR A 117 -12.76 -8.06 14.50
N SER A 118 -12.55 -6.81 14.11
CA SER A 118 -11.79 -6.49 12.89
C SER A 118 -10.33 -6.94 13.01
N LEU A 119 -9.73 -6.87 14.21
CA LEU A 119 -8.35 -7.32 14.45
C LEU A 119 -8.27 -8.84 14.48
N GLU A 120 -9.19 -9.51 15.17
CA GLU A 120 -9.32 -10.97 15.18
C GLU A 120 -9.55 -11.53 13.77
N LEU A 121 -10.31 -10.83 12.92
CA LEU A 121 -10.50 -11.22 11.53
C LEU A 121 -9.20 -11.08 10.73
N ASN A 122 -8.49 -9.95 10.88
CA ASN A 122 -7.20 -9.74 10.21
C ASN A 122 -6.15 -10.78 10.65
N LYS A 123 -6.10 -11.13 11.94
CA LYS A 123 -5.29 -12.23 12.46
C LYS A 123 -5.53 -13.52 11.69
N LYS A 124 -6.81 -13.89 11.47
CA LYS A 124 -7.18 -15.11 10.72
C LYS A 124 -6.84 -15.01 9.23
N ILE A 125 -7.09 -13.87 8.60
CA ILE A 125 -6.78 -13.63 7.17
C ILE A 125 -5.27 -13.75 6.92
N TYR A 126 -4.46 -13.14 7.80
CA TYR A 126 -3.01 -13.12 7.67
C TYR A 126 -2.31 -14.30 8.36
N ARG A 127 -3.08 -15.19 9.01
CA ARG A 127 -2.61 -16.40 9.69
C ARG A 127 -1.51 -16.08 10.72
N VAL A 128 -1.74 -15.05 11.52
CA VAL A 128 -0.86 -14.62 12.61
C VAL A 128 -1.05 -15.57 13.79
N SER A 129 0.05 -15.97 14.44
CA SER A 129 -0.01 -16.81 15.64
C SER A 129 -0.64 -16.06 16.82
N ASP A 130 -1.07 -16.80 17.84
CA ASP A 130 -1.69 -16.20 19.02
C ASP A 130 -0.69 -15.34 19.79
N GLU A 131 0.55 -15.83 19.95
CA GLU A 131 1.64 -15.13 20.65
C GLU A 131 1.97 -13.81 19.96
N ARG A 132 2.13 -13.83 18.63
CA ARG A 132 2.45 -12.62 17.87
C ARG A 132 1.30 -11.62 17.86
N TYR A 133 0.06 -12.11 17.88
CA TYR A 133 -1.11 -11.25 17.96
C TYR A 133 -1.15 -10.51 19.29
N GLU A 134 -0.87 -11.20 20.40
CA GLU A 134 -0.82 -10.59 21.73
C GLU A 134 0.28 -9.53 21.83
N GLU A 135 1.50 -9.81 21.37
CA GLU A 135 2.59 -8.82 21.29
C GLU A 135 2.16 -7.56 20.53
N ILE A 136 1.51 -7.73 19.37
CA ILE A 136 1.05 -6.61 18.55
C ILE A 136 0.02 -5.78 19.32
N ILE A 137 -0.97 -6.42 19.95
CA ILE A 137 -2.02 -5.73 20.71
C ILE A 137 -1.41 -4.94 21.87
N GLU A 138 -0.46 -5.51 22.61
CA GLU A 138 0.25 -4.83 23.68
C GLU A 138 1.03 -3.61 23.17
N GLU A 139 1.80 -3.76 22.09
CA GLU A 139 2.52 -2.64 21.46
C GLU A 139 1.55 -1.51 21.10
N LEU A 140 0.41 -1.83 20.48
CA LEU A 140 -0.54 -0.83 20.02
C LEU A 140 -1.27 -0.13 21.17
N GLU A 141 -1.63 -0.86 22.22
CA GLU A 141 -2.22 -0.25 23.41
C GLU A 141 -1.25 0.76 24.03
N GLN A 142 0.04 0.42 24.10
CA GLN A 142 1.09 1.31 24.62
C GLN A 142 1.26 2.57 23.77
N PHE A 143 1.27 2.46 22.44
CA PHE A 143 1.54 3.60 21.56
C PHE A 143 0.32 4.45 21.26
N LEU A 144 -0.88 3.85 21.18
CA LEU A 144 -2.08 4.50 20.65
C LEU A 144 -3.16 4.74 21.71
N GLN A 145 -2.99 4.23 22.94
CA GLN A 145 -3.95 4.39 24.05
C GLN A 145 -5.37 3.91 23.70
N ILE A 146 -5.46 2.80 22.97
CA ILE A 146 -6.70 2.24 22.42
C ILE A 146 -7.42 1.23 23.34
N GLY A 147 -7.03 1.13 24.62
CA GLY A 147 -7.56 0.13 25.55
C GLY A 147 -9.10 0.15 25.67
N GLU A 148 -9.74 1.32 25.65
CA GLU A 148 -11.20 1.42 25.65
C GLU A 148 -11.84 0.79 24.40
N LEU A 149 -11.25 1.01 23.22
CA LEU A 149 -11.72 0.44 21.95
C LEU A 149 -11.50 -1.08 21.87
N LEU A 150 -10.42 -1.59 22.48
CA LEU A 150 -10.15 -3.03 22.52
C LEU A 150 -11.15 -3.78 23.39
N ASN A 151 -11.62 -3.14 24.47
CA ASN A 151 -12.56 -3.74 25.42
C ASN A 151 -14.03 -3.64 24.96
N ASP A 152 -14.35 -2.70 24.08
CA ASP A 152 -15.71 -2.54 23.57
C ASP A 152 -16.02 -3.54 22.44
N ARG A 153 -16.92 -4.50 22.74
CA ARG A 153 -17.39 -5.53 21.80
C ARG A 153 -18.70 -5.17 21.10
N HIS A 154 -19.17 -3.93 21.23
CA HIS A 154 -20.45 -3.47 20.72
C HIS A 154 -20.33 -2.27 19.76
N LEU A 155 -19.34 -1.40 19.96
CA LEU A 155 -19.15 -0.18 19.18
C LEU A 155 -18.56 -0.46 17.79
N PRO A 156 -19.32 -0.28 16.69
CA PRO A 156 -18.79 -0.47 15.34
C PRO A 156 -17.85 0.67 14.93
N CYS A 157 -16.87 0.38 14.07
CA CYS A 157 -15.89 1.36 13.58
C CYS A 157 -16.48 2.46 12.66
N ARG A 158 -17.80 2.52 12.48
CA ARG A 158 -18.49 3.45 11.57
C ARG A 158 -19.06 4.69 12.27
N ASP A 159 -19.03 4.79 13.61
CA ASP A 159 -19.70 5.88 14.32
C ASP A 159 -19.06 7.26 14.05
N PRO A 160 -19.65 8.13 13.20
CA PRO A 160 -18.96 9.30 12.64
C PRO A 160 -18.69 10.44 13.64
N GLY A 161 -19.16 10.33 14.90
CA GLY A 161 -19.16 11.42 15.87
C GLY A 161 -18.04 11.40 16.91
N SER A 162 -17.29 10.30 17.05
CA SER A 162 -16.30 10.14 18.13
C SER A 162 -14.86 10.29 17.61
N ARG A 163 -13.98 10.94 18.39
CA ARG A 163 -12.51 10.91 18.17
C ARG A 163 -11.99 9.47 17.96
N GLN A 164 -12.66 8.51 18.59
CA GLN A 164 -12.43 7.07 18.48
C GLN A 164 -12.50 6.54 17.04
N CYS A 165 -13.24 7.14 16.10
CA CYS A 165 -13.24 6.67 14.69
C CYS A 165 -12.01 7.11 13.89
N ALA A 166 -11.48 8.32 14.13
CA ALA A 166 -10.23 8.74 13.51
C ALA A 166 -9.03 7.97 14.09
N ASP A 167 -9.08 7.70 15.39
CA ASP A 167 -8.09 6.89 16.08
C ASP A 167 -8.23 5.41 15.69
N SER A 168 -9.43 4.87 15.48
CA SER A 168 -9.62 3.49 14.99
C SER A 168 -9.18 3.30 13.55
N ASP A 169 -9.35 4.30 12.67
CA ASP A 169 -8.83 4.25 11.30
C ASP A 169 -7.31 4.22 11.29
N ARG A 170 -6.66 5.14 12.03
CA ARG A 170 -5.20 5.18 12.15
C ARG A 170 -4.65 3.93 12.85
N SER A 171 -5.33 3.47 13.90
CA SER A 171 -4.95 2.27 14.63
C SER A 171 -5.17 1.04 13.78
N GLY A 172 -6.25 0.96 13.02
CA GLY A 172 -6.54 -0.10 12.05
C GLY A 172 -5.54 -0.17 10.92
N GLU A 173 -5.05 0.99 10.49
CA GLU A 173 -4.00 1.15 9.48
C GLU A 173 -2.66 0.63 10.02
N LEU A 174 -2.25 1.07 11.22
CA LEU A 174 -1.09 0.55 11.94
C LEU A 174 -1.23 -0.94 12.32
N LEU A 175 -2.45 -1.41 12.60
CA LEU A 175 -2.78 -2.80 12.92
C LEU A 175 -2.77 -3.72 11.73
N SER A 176 -3.31 -3.29 10.59
CA SER A 176 -3.13 -4.02 9.35
C SER A 176 -1.64 -4.12 9.03
N ASP A 177 -0.91 -3.03 9.28
CA ASP A 177 0.55 -2.98 9.19
C ASP A 177 1.29 -3.77 10.29
N SER A 178 0.70 -4.10 11.42
CA SER A 178 1.35 -4.99 12.41
C SER A 178 0.96 -6.45 12.18
N LEU A 179 -0.30 -6.72 11.83
CA LEU A 179 -0.86 -8.06 11.63
C LEU A 179 -0.41 -8.70 10.31
N HIS A 180 -0.29 -7.96 9.20
CA HIS A 180 0.37 -8.52 8.00
C HIS A 180 1.83 -8.90 8.27
N ALA A 181 2.48 -8.28 9.26
CA ALA A 181 3.86 -8.60 9.66
C ALA A 181 3.98 -9.94 10.39
N GLY A 182 2.86 -10.53 10.82
CA GLY A 182 2.82 -11.67 11.73
C GLY A 182 3.07 -13.06 11.13
N ARG A 183 3.55 -13.18 9.87
CA ARG A 183 3.98 -14.48 9.30
C ARG A 183 5.41 -14.90 9.70
N GLY A 184 5.91 -14.45 10.86
CA GLY A 184 7.23 -14.85 11.36
C GLY A 184 8.42 -14.39 10.51
N GLN A 185 8.26 -13.33 9.71
CA GLN A 185 9.33 -12.76 8.89
C GLN A 185 9.36 -11.24 9.09
N GLN A 186 10.53 -10.72 9.47
CA GLN A 186 10.82 -9.30 9.53
C GLN A 186 10.37 -8.64 8.22
N ARG A 187 9.70 -7.48 8.32
CA ARG A 187 9.32 -6.69 7.16
C ARG A 187 10.55 -5.95 6.65
N ASP A 188 10.96 -6.25 5.43
CA ASP A 188 12.07 -5.55 4.79
C ASP A 188 11.59 -4.28 4.06
N PHE A 189 10.28 -4.12 3.79
CA PHE A 189 9.74 -3.00 3.00
C PHE A 189 8.28 -2.60 3.33
N ALA A 190 8.03 -1.29 3.50
CA ALA A 190 6.69 -0.72 3.72
C ALA A 190 6.40 0.41 2.72
N VAL A 191 5.20 0.42 2.13
CA VAL A 191 4.74 1.48 1.22
C VAL A 191 3.59 2.26 1.84
N TYR A 192 3.85 3.54 2.09
CA TYR A 192 2.83 4.49 2.53
C TYR A 192 2.44 5.42 1.39
N SER A 193 1.21 5.29 0.87
CA SER A 193 0.67 6.28 -0.06
C SER A 193 -0.26 7.24 0.68
N ARG A 194 0.31 8.20 1.41
CA ARG A 194 -0.44 9.41 1.77
C ARG A 194 -0.30 10.39 0.60
N CYS A 195 -1.23 10.30 -0.35
CA CYS A 195 -1.44 11.43 -1.25
C CYS A 195 -1.87 12.61 -0.37
N LEU A 196 -0.94 13.55 -0.11
CA LEU A 196 -1.23 14.88 0.40
C LEU A 196 -2.09 15.61 -0.64
N CYS A 197 -3.38 15.29 -0.66
CA CYS A 197 -4.42 16.01 -1.38
C CYS A 197 -5.31 16.75 -0.36
N HIS A 198 -4.72 17.45 0.62
CA HIS A 198 -5.46 18.41 1.44
C HIS A 198 -4.54 19.34 2.26
N ILE A 199 -3.68 20.13 1.59
CA ILE A 199 -3.22 21.42 2.12
C ILE A 199 -3.03 22.34 0.92
N GLY A 200 -3.96 23.28 0.69
CA GLY A 200 -3.91 24.21 -0.43
C GLY A 200 -5.27 24.73 -0.86
N GLY A 201 -6.10 25.14 0.12
CA GLY A 201 -7.23 26.02 -0.11
C GLY A 201 -6.97 27.32 0.63
N HIS A 202 -6.43 28.30 -0.09
CA HIS A 202 -6.55 29.73 0.17
C HIS A 202 -6.55 30.44 -1.17
#